data_AF-A0A952S550-F1
#
_entry.id   AF-A0A952S550-F1
#
_cell.length_a   1.000
_cell.length_b   1.000
_cell.length_c   1.000
_cell.angle_alpha   90.00
_cell.angle_beta   90.00
_cell.angle_gamma   90.00
#
_symmetry.space_group_name_H-M   'P 1'
#
loop_
_entity.id
_entity.type
_entity.pdbx_description
1 polymer ?
#
loop_
_entity_poly.entity_id
_entity_poly.type
_entity_poly.pdbx_seq_one_letter_code
_entity_poly.pdbx_strand_id
1 'polypeptide(L)'
;MSPHYTVKFYKGDYKARQLAANADKALGYFEQHFNAVDDPGPKYCHAKVATNASKTSIAMAEWYAKRVAAEFGIPLGFDNGVDKGGRGNGNLIHTAMPAILLEPLFVSNPAGAALARSPDGQKRLAKCLADTVRNFYPNGGKIAFSVGHKYKTSSPNDRGALAYGGGTEAEYAEIVLEIAKQLLETGEVKPCGQ
;
A
#
# COMPACT_ATOMS: atom_id res chain seq x y z
N MET A 1 17.49 18.16 -12.64
CA MET A 1 16.02 18.25 -12.59
C MET A 1 15.55 17.25 -11.54
N SER A 2 14.67 17.65 -10.62
CA SER A 2 14.09 16.70 -9.66
C SER A 2 13.24 15.66 -10.39
N PRO A 3 13.25 14.39 -9.98
CA PRO A 3 12.44 13.36 -10.61
C PRO A 3 10.94 13.71 -10.52
N HIS A 4 10.25 13.64 -11.66
CA HIS A 4 8.83 13.96 -11.74
C HIS A 4 8.00 12.67 -11.70
N TYR A 5 7.17 12.52 -10.67
CA TYR A 5 6.22 11.41 -10.57
C TYR A 5 4.84 11.83 -11.06
N THR A 6 4.09 10.88 -11.60
CA THR A 6 2.66 11.04 -11.83
C THR A 6 1.94 9.82 -11.26
N VAL A 7 1.11 10.04 -10.26
CA VAL A 7 0.39 8.98 -9.56
C VAL A 7 -1.05 8.94 -10.05
N LYS A 8 -1.50 7.75 -10.45
CA LYS A 8 -2.89 7.51 -10.83
C LYS A 8 -3.50 6.41 -9.98
N PHE A 9 -4.72 6.64 -9.50
CA PHE A 9 -5.52 5.64 -8.80
C PHE A 9 -6.30 4.79 -9.80
N TYR A 10 -6.18 3.47 -9.68
CA TYR A 10 -6.89 2.50 -10.51
C TYR A 10 -7.98 1.80 -9.70
N LYS A 11 -9.18 1.79 -10.30
CA LYS A 11 -10.46 1.37 -9.71
C LYS A 11 -11.07 0.22 -10.53
N GLY A 12 -12.13 -0.40 -10.02
CA GLY A 12 -12.78 -1.57 -10.60
C GLY A 12 -12.32 -2.88 -9.94
N ASP A 13 -12.80 -4.02 -10.43
CA ASP A 13 -12.36 -5.33 -9.93
C ASP A 13 -10.85 -5.53 -10.14
N TYR A 14 -10.23 -6.41 -9.34
CA TYR A 14 -8.75 -6.55 -9.28
C TYR A 14 -8.11 -6.68 -10.67
N LYS A 15 -8.62 -7.56 -11.53
CA LYS A 15 -8.10 -7.72 -12.88
C LYS A 15 -8.24 -6.44 -13.72
N ALA A 16 -9.35 -5.73 -13.62
CA ALA A 16 -9.59 -4.52 -14.41
C ALA A 16 -8.62 -3.38 -14.04
N ARG A 17 -8.43 -3.13 -12.74
CA ARG A 17 -7.48 -2.10 -12.25
C ARG A 17 -6.03 -2.41 -12.65
N GLN A 18 -5.63 -3.68 -12.63
CA GLN A 18 -4.28 -4.11 -13.05
C GLN A 18 -4.09 -3.96 -14.56
N LEU A 19 -5.06 -4.39 -15.38
CA LEU A 19 -4.99 -4.24 -16.83
C LEU A 19 -4.97 -2.76 -17.26
N ALA A 20 -5.72 -1.90 -16.57
CA ALA A 20 -5.68 -0.47 -16.81
C ALA A 20 -4.30 0.13 -16.47
N ALA A 21 -3.68 -0.30 -15.36
CA ALA A 21 -2.31 0.12 -15.02
C ALA A 21 -1.28 -0.37 -16.05
N ASN A 22 -1.46 -1.57 -16.61
CA ASN A 22 -0.63 -2.11 -17.68
C ASN A 22 -0.76 -1.27 -18.95
N ALA A 23 -1.99 -0.96 -19.37
CA ALA A 23 -2.26 -0.14 -20.56
C ALA A 23 -1.63 1.25 -20.44
N ASP A 24 -1.64 1.80 -19.23
CA ASP A 24 -1.02 3.09 -18.92
C ASP A 24 0.50 3.03 -18.76
N LYS A 25 1.11 1.82 -18.83
CA LYS A 25 2.55 1.59 -18.68
C LYS A 25 3.10 2.16 -17.36
N ALA A 26 2.37 1.94 -16.26
CA ALA A 26 2.89 2.30 -14.94
C ALA A 26 4.20 1.54 -14.65
N LEU A 27 5.15 2.21 -13.98
CA LEU A 27 6.45 1.63 -13.64
C LEU A 27 6.37 0.68 -12.44
N GLY A 28 5.43 0.94 -11.53
CA GLY A 28 5.18 0.13 -10.35
C GLY A 28 3.73 0.22 -9.92
N TYR A 29 3.23 -0.87 -9.33
CA TYR A 29 1.86 -1.01 -8.84
C TYR A 29 1.84 -1.26 -7.34
N PHE A 30 1.10 -0.44 -6.59
CA PHE A 30 1.02 -0.49 -5.14
C PHE A 30 -0.44 -0.54 -4.72
N GLU A 31 -0.84 -1.64 -4.08
CA GLU A 31 -2.18 -1.76 -3.51
C GLU A 31 -2.11 -1.68 -1.98
N GLN A 32 -2.70 -0.64 -1.39
CA GLN A 32 -2.68 -0.45 0.07
C GLN A 32 -3.84 -1.20 0.73
N HIS A 33 -3.51 -2.07 1.67
CA HIS A 33 -4.45 -2.73 2.59
C HIS A 33 -4.04 -2.41 4.03
N PHE A 34 -4.82 -2.89 4.99
CA PHE A 34 -4.35 -3.13 6.34
C PHE A 34 -4.78 -4.52 6.80
N ASN A 35 -3.94 -5.16 7.59
CA ASN A 35 -4.21 -6.52 7.97
C ASN A 35 -5.31 -6.56 9.04
N ALA A 36 -6.04 -7.66 9.08
CA ALA A 36 -7.05 -7.89 10.09
C ALA A 36 -7.22 -9.38 10.32
N VAL A 37 -7.28 -9.74 11.59
CA VAL A 37 -7.58 -11.08 12.09
C VAL A 37 -8.40 -10.97 13.36
N ASP A 38 -9.14 -12.01 13.72
CA ASP A 38 -10.03 -12.01 14.89
C ASP A 38 -9.26 -11.84 16.21
N ASP A 39 -8.02 -12.32 16.27
CA ASP A 39 -7.11 -12.05 17.38
C ASP A 39 -6.57 -10.61 17.30
N PRO A 40 -6.76 -9.76 18.31
CA PRO A 40 -6.17 -8.42 18.33
C PRO A 40 -4.66 -8.42 18.65
N GLY A 41 -4.04 -9.56 18.97
CA GLY A 41 -2.64 -9.68 19.37
C GLY A 41 -1.57 -9.39 18.30
N PRO A 42 -1.74 -9.79 17.01
CA PRO A 42 -0.70 -9.65 16.00
C PRO A 42 -0.30 -8.19 15.75
N LYS A 43 1.01 -7.98 15.67
CA LYS A 43 1.63 -6.65 15.58
C LYS A 43 2.89 -6.65 14.71
N TYR A 44 2.80 -7.26 13.54
CA TYR A 44 3.90 -7.26 12.56
C TYR A 44 3.46 -6.62 11.26
N CYS A 45 4.43 -6.24 10.42
CA CYS A 45 4.18 -5.74 9.07
C CYS A 45 4.70 -6.72 8.02
N HIS A 46 4.12 -6.65 6.83
CA HIS A 46 4.64 -7.34 5.65
C HIS A 46 4.15 -6.65 4.37
N ALA A 47 4.68 -7.12 3.24
CA ALA A 47 4.13 -6.83 1.93
C ALA A 47 3.93 -8.14 1.16
N LYS A 48 2.83 -8.21 0.43
CA LYS A 48 2.47 -9.34 -0.41
C LYS A 48 3.00 -9.16 -1.83
N VAL A 49 3.41 -10.28 -2.43
CA VAL A 49 3.76 -10.40 -3.84
C VAL A 49 3.00 -11.55 -4.48
N ALA A 50 2.71 -11.45 -5.79
CA ALA A 50 2.09 -12.56 -6.51
C ALA A 50 3.02 -13.77 -6.67
N THR A 51 2.46 -14.93 -6.98
CA THR A 51 3.21 -16.16 -7.27
C THR A 51 4.18 -16.01 -8.45
N ASN A 52 3.84 -15.18 -9.45
CA ASN A 52 4.67 -14.83 -10.61
C ASN A 52 5.55 -13.59 -10.41
N ALA A 53 5.71 -13.11 -9.16
CA ALA A 53 6.43 -11.87 -8.88
C ALA A 53 7.87 -11.87 -9.40
N SER A 54 8.26 -10.74 -10.00
CA SER A 54 9.64 -10.48 -10.41
C SER A 54 10.57 -10.32 -9.20
N LYS A 55 11.88 -10.47 -9.42
CA LYS A 55 12.89 -10.16 -8.40
C LYS A 55 12.76 -8.73 -7.86
N THR A 56 12.41 -7.77 -8.74
CA THR A 56 12.15 -6.39 -8.34
C THR A 56 10.96 -6.26 -7.40
N SER A 57 9.87 -7.00 -7.63
CA SER A 57 8.70 -6.96 -6.74
C SER A 57 9.04 -7.51 -5.35
N ILE A 58 9.81 -8.61 -5.30
CA ILE A 58 10.28 -9.21 -4.04
C ILE A 58 11.16 -8.23 -3.27
N ALA A 59 12.17 -7.65 -3.94
CA ALA A 59 13.06 -6.66 -3.32
C ALA A 59 12.29 -5.42 -2.84
N MET A 60 11.28 -4.98 -3.60
CA MET A 60 10.43 -3.85 -3.24
C MET A 60 9.56 -4.14 -2.02
N ALA A 61 9.00 -5.35 -1.93
CA ALA A 61 8.22 -5.80 -0.77
C ALA A 61 9.08 -5.87 0.50
N GLU A 62 10.26 -6.49 0.39
CA GLU A 62 11.22 -6.61 1.50
C GLU A 62 11.67 -5.22 1.99
N TRP A 63 12.00 -4.31 1.07
CA TRP A 63 12.42 -2.95 1.41
C TRP A 63 11.30 -2.19 2.13
N TYR A 64 10.07 -2.23 1.58
CA TYR A 64 8.92 -1.57 2.19
C TYR A 64 8.65 -2.10 3.60
N ALA A 65 8.59 -3.42 3.76
CA ALA A 65 8.31 -4.05 5.05
C ALA A 65 9.38 -3.68 6.09
N LYS A 66 10.68 -3.74 5.72
CA LYS A 66 11.78 -3.30 6.59
C LYS A 66 11.68 -1.84 6.98
N ARG A 67 11.28 -0.97 6.04
CA ARG A 67 11.10 0.46 6.31
C ARG A 67 9.97 0.71 7.31
N VAL A 68 8.84 0.03 7.16
CA VAL A 68 7.70 0.12 8.08
C VAL A 68 8.06 -0.45 9.46
N ALA A 69 8.70 -1.61 9.50
CA ALA A 69 9.17 -2.23 10.75
C ALA A 69 10.06 -1.27 11.55
N ALA A 70 11.05 -0.66 10.88
CA ALA A 70 11.94 0.31 11.51
C ALA A 70 11.21 1.60 11.94
N GLU A 71 10.31 2.12 11.09
CA GLU A 71 9.57 3.35 11.36
C GLU A 71 8.67 3.23 12.60
N PHE A 72 8.01 2.09 12.79
CA PHE A 72 7.03 1.90 13.85
C PHE A 72 7.51 1.01 15.01
N GLY A 73 8.75 0.50 14.94
CA GLY A 73 9.30 -0.38 15.96
C GLY A 73 8.53 -1.70 16.10
N ILE A 74 8.04 -2.24 14.97
CA ILE A 74 7.26 -3.49 14.94
C ILE A 74 8.00 -4.61 14.20
N PRO A 75 7.80 -5.88 14.58
CA PRO A 75 8.39 -7.03 13.88
C PRO A 75 8.01 -7.12 12.38
N LEU A 76 8.87 -7.79 11.63
CA LEU A 76 8.54 -8.31 10.30
C LEU A 76 7.77 -9.64 10.45
N GLY A 77 6.73 -9.83 9.66
CA GLY A 77 6.11 -11.13 9.46
C GLY A 77 6.80 -11.93 8.36
N PHE A 78 6.45 -13.20 8.24
CA PHE A 78 6.88 -14.08 7.13
C PHE A 78 8.41 -14.13 6.93
N ASP A 79 8.86 -14.46 5.72
CA ASP A 79 10.26 -14.45 5.35
C ASP A 79 10.69 -13.00 5.03
N ASN A 80 11.37 -12.37 5.98
CA ASN A 80 11.89 -11.00 5.85
C ASN A 80 10.83 -9.94 5.46
N GLY A 81 9.57 -10.14 5.87
CA GLY A 81 8.47 -9.24 5.53
C GLY A 81 7.81 -9.51 4.19
N VAL A 82 8.15 -10.60 3.50
CA VAL A 82 7.59 -10.95 2.19
C VAL A 82 6.62 -12.13 2.32
N ASP A 83 5.36 -11.91 1.94
CA ASP A 83 4.35 -12.97 1.81
C ASP A 83 4.06 -13.21 0.32
N LYS A 84 4.13 -14.47 -0.13
CA LYS A 84 4.02 -14.81 -1.56
C LYS A 84 2.77 -15.62 -1.85
N GLY A 85 1.91 -15.07 -2.71
CA GLY A 85 0.72 -15.75 -3.21
C GLY A 85 -0.44 -15.75 -2.23
N GLY A 86 -1.08 -16.91 -2.05
CA GLY A 86 -2.20 -17.10 -1.12
C GLY A 86 -3.38 -16.15 -1.32
N ARG A 87 -4.06 -15.83 -0.22
CA ARG A 87 -5.05 -14.74 -0.18
C ARG A 87 -4.32 -13.42 -0.44
N GLY A 88 -4.74 -12.71 -1.49
CA GLY A 88 -4.07 -11.51 -2.00
C GLY A 88 -3.38 -11.71 -3.35
N ASN A 89 -3.17 -12.95 -3.81
CA ASN A 89 -2.51 -13.20 -5.11
C ASN A 89 -3.26 -12.54 -6.29
N GLY A 90 -4.60 -12.61 -6.28
CA GLY A 90 -5.44 -12.02 -7.33
C GLY A 90 -5.33 -10.50 -7.46
N ASN A 91 -4.85 -9.82 -6.41
CA ASN A 91 -4.66 -8.37 -6.39
C ASN A 91 -3.44 -7.94 -7.23
N LEU A 92 -2.53 -8.85 -7.55
CA LEU A 92 -1.24 -8.52 -8.18
C LEU A 92 -0.89 -9.39 -9.40
N ILE A 93 -1.46 -10.59 -9.53
CA ILE A 93 -1.04 -11.59 -10.54
C ILE A 93 -1.12 -11.14 -12.00
N HIS A 94 -1.96 -10.15 -12.32
CA HIS A 94 -2.19 -9.65 -13.68
C HIS A 94 -1.43 -8.35 -14.00
N THR A 95 -0.55 -7.87 -13.12
CA THR A 95 0.30 -6.72 -13.43
C THR A 95 1.44 -7.11 -14.38
N ALA A 96 1.80 -6.20 -15.29
CA ALA A 96 2.94 -6.34 -16.19
C ALA A 96 4.20 -5.64 -15.65
N MET A 97 4.05 -4.81 -14.63
CA MET A 97 5.13 -4.11 -13.92
C MET A 97 5.35 -4.73 -12.52
N PRO A 98 6.47 -4.41 -11.84
CA PRO A 98 6.66 -4.78 -10.44
C PRO A 98 5.51 -4.30 -9.56
N ALA A 99 5.02 -5.18 -8.68
CA ALA A 99 3.81 -4.93 -7.93
C ALA A 99 3.88 -5.51 -6.52
N ILE A 100 3.41 -4.75 -5.53
CA ILE A 100 3.29 -5.18 -4.13
C ILE A 100 1.95 -4.75 -3.55
N LEU A 101 1.43 -5.55 -2.62
CA LEU A 101 0.30 -5.22 -1.78
C LEU A 101 0.82 -4.97 -0.36
N LEU A 102 0.45 -3.85 0.23
CA LEU A 102 1.02 -3.32 1.47
C LEU A 102 0.15 -3.71 2.67
N GLU A 103 0.75 -4.33 3.68
CA GLU A 103 0.07 -4.75 4.93
C GLU A 103 0.85 -4.24 6.14
N PRO A 104 0.90 -2.90 6.35
CA PRO A 104 1.87 -2.28 7.24
C PRO A 104 1.51 -2.39 8.72
N LEU A 105 0.22 -2.51 9.04
CA LEU A 105 -0.31 -2.58 10.41
C LEU A 105 -1.56 -3.45 10.42
N PHE A 106 -1.95 -3.92 11.60
CA PHE A 106 -3.23 -4.57 11.83
C PHE A 106 -4.26 -3.55 12.32
N VAL A 107 -5.36 -3.36 11.58
CA VAL A 107 -6.48 -2.50 12.03
C VAL A 107 -7.35 -3.18 13.08
N SER A 108 -7.26 -4.51 13.22
CA SER A 108 -7.88 -5.25 14.33
C SER A 108 -7.08 -5.16 15.64
N ASN A 109 -5.81 -4.77 15.59
CA ASN A 109 -4.98 -4.50 16.77
C ASN A 109 -5.20 -3.05 17.25
N PRO A 110 -5.50 -2.79 18.54
CA PRO A 110 -5.76 -1.43 19.02
C PRO A 110 -4.63 -0.42 18.78
N ALA A 111 -3.37 -0.82 18.95
CA ALA A 111 -2.22 0.06 18.73
C ALA A 111 -1.99 0.32 17.23
N GLY A 112 -2.12 -0.72 16.40
CA GLY A 112 -2.05 -0.60 14.94
C GLY A 112 -3.15 0.31 14.39
N ALA A 113 -4.38 0.14 14.86
CA ALA A 113 -5.51 0.99 14.49
C ALA A 113 -5.30 2.45 14.92
N ALA A 114 -4.80 2.70 16.14
CA ALA A 114 -4.51 4.05 16.61
C ALA A 114 -3.51 4.77 15.69
N LEU A 115 -2.46 4.07 15.24
CA LEU A 115 -1.50 4.59 14.28
C LEU A 115 -2.14 4.86 12.90
N ALA A 116 -2.87 3.88 12.34
CA ALA A 116 -3.55 4.01 11.04
C ALA A 116 -4.57 5.16 11.01
N ARG A 117 -5.18 5.47 12.16
CA ARG A 117 -6.15 6.56 12.34
C ARG A 117 -5.52 7.93 12.53
N SER A 118 -4.33 7.96 13.13
CA SER A 118 -3.69 9.22 13.48
C SER A 118 -3.13 9.93 12.23
N PRO A 119 -3.26 11.26 12.12
CA PRO A 119 -2.64 12.02 11.04
C PRO A 119 -1.12 11.82 10.95
N ASP A 120 -0.43 11.68 12.09
CA ASP A 120 1.00 11.40 12.14
C ASP A 120 1.34 10.02 11.56
N GLY A 121 0.65 8.97 12.03
CA GLY A 121 0.86 7.61 11.53
C GLY A 121 0.57 7.49 10.03
N GLN A 122 -0.49 8.14 9.54
CA GLN A 122 -0.81 8.18 8.11
C GLN A 122 0.30 8.84 7.28
N LYS A 123 0.86 9.97 7.75
CA LYS A 123 2.00 10.62 7.09
C LYS A 123 3.25 9.75 7.09
N ARG A 124 3.54 9.06 8.19
CA ARG A 124 4.70 8.17 8.32
C ARG A 124 4.58 6.93 7.44
N LEU A 125 3.39 6.32 7.37
CA LEU A 125 3.08 5.23 6.43
C LEU A 125 3.23 5.68 4.97
N ALA A 126 2.66 6.84 4.64
CA ALA A 126 2.77 7.43 3.31
C ALA A 126 4.23 7.73 2.94
N LYS A 127 5.03 8.20 3.90
CA LYS A 127 6.47 8.41 3.71
C LYS A 127 7.21 7.10 3.45
N CYS A 128 6.90 6.03 4.17
CA CYS A 128 7.49 4.71 3.91
C CYS A 128 7.23 4.26 2.46
N LEU A 129 6.00 4.43 1.98
CA LEU A 129 5.64 4.13 0.59
C LEU A 129 6.36 5.04 -0.41
N ALA A 130 6.36 6.36 -0.19
CA ALA A 130 7.01 7.32 -1.08
C ALA A 130 8.53 7.09 -1.15
N ASP A 131 9.19 6.81 -0.01
CA ASP A 131 10.62 6.48 0.03
C ASP A 131 10.89 5.16 -0.73
N THR A 132 10.00 4.16 -0.62
CA THR A 132 10.09 2.90 -1.39
C THR A 132 10.04 3.19 -2.89
N VAL A 133 9.05 3.95 -3.34
CA VAL A 133 8.89 4.32 -4.75
C VAL A 133 10.14 5.05 -5.25
N ARG A 134 10.65 6.02 -4.50
CA ARG A 134 11.85 6.79 -4.89
C ARG A 134 13.12 5.95 -4.96
N ASN A 135 13.24 4.95 -4.09
CA ASN A 135 14.38 4.03 -4.11
C ASN A 135 14.39 3.15 -5.37
N PHE A 136 13.22 2.67 -5.81
CA PHE A 136 13.11 1.77 -6.96
C PHE A 136 12.93 2.48 -8.30
N TYR A 137 12.45 3.72 -8.29
CA TYR A 137 12.17 4.53 -9.47
C TYR A 137 12.79 5.94 -9.36
N PRO A 138 14.12 6.06 -9.14
CA PRO A 138 14.77 7.33 -8.78
C PRO A 138 14.63 8.43 -9.84
N ASN A 139 14.33 8.06 -11.09
CA ASN A 139 14.16 8.98 -12.20
C ASN A 139 12.72 9.51 -12.36
N GLY A 140 11.81 9.12 -11.48
CA GLY A 140 10.39 9.46 -11.61
C GLY A 140 9.65 8.57 -12.61
N GLY A 141 8.43 8.99 -12.95
CA GLY A 141 7.55 8.29 -13.89
C GLY A 141 6.18 7.99 -13.32
N LYS A 142 5.40 7.19 -14.05
CA LYS A 142 4.01 6.89 -13.72
C LYS A 142 3.92 5.78 -12.67
N ILE A 143 3.27 6.05 -11.54
CA ILE A 143 3.04 5.10 -10.45
C ILE A 143 1.55 4.78 -10.36
N ALA A 144 1.24 3.49 -10.24
CA ALA A 144 -0.12 3.01 -10.09
C ALA A 144 -0.44 2.73 -8.63
N PHE A 145 -1.44 3.44 -8.11
CA PHE A 145 -2.00 3.20 -6.79
C PHE A 145 -3.35 2.52 -6.89
N SER A 146 -3.64 1.66 -5.92
CA SER A 146 -4.97 1.11 -5.74
C SER A 146 -5.31 0.96 -4.26
N VAL A 147 -6.56 1.27 -3.93
CA VAL A 147 -7.09 1.13 -2.57
C VAL A 147 -7.66 -0.28 -2.44
N GLY A 148 -7.10 -1.06 -1.51
CA GLY A 148 -7.64 -2.33 -1.09
C GLY A 148 -9.06 -2.19 -0.59
N HIS A 149 -9.90 -3.20 -0.85
CA HIS A 149 -11.28 -3.20 -0.37
C HIS A 149 -12.13 -1.98 -0.74
N LYS A 150 -11.79 -1.24 -1.80
CA LYS A 150 -12.58 -0.10 -2.29
C LYS A 150 -12.67 -0.11 -3.81
N TYR A 151 -13.70 0.55 -4.34
CA TYR A 151 -13.89 0.79 -5.78
C TYR A 151 -14.07 -0.44 -6.67
N LYS A 152 -14.34 -1.62 -6.10
CA LYS A 152 -14.73 -2.80 -6.90
C LYS A 152 -16.10 -2.57 -7.51
N THR A 153 -16.24 -2.92 -8.78
CA THR A 153 -17.52 -2.88 -9.50
C THR A 153 -18.44 -4.01 -9.04
N SER A 154 -17.86 -5.19 -8.78
CA SER A 154 -18.59 -6.35 -8.26
C SER A 154 -19.03 -6.23 -6.79
N SER A 155 -18.40 -5.33 -6.03
CA SER A 155 -18.67 -5.14 -4.60
C SER A 155 -18.44 -3.68 -4.19
N PRO A 156 -19.32 -2.75 -4.60
CA PRO A 156 -19.13 -1.31 -4.43
C PRO A 156 -19.12 -0.86 -2.97
N ASN A 157 -19.71 -1.67 -2.08
CA ASN A 157 -19.80 -1.42 -0.64
C ASN A 157 -18.75 -2.16 0.18
N ASP A 158 -17.79 -2.86 -0.45
CA ASP A 158 -16.64 -3.39 0.28
C ASP A 158 -15.89 -2.22 0.93
N ARG A 159 -15.52 -2.37 2.20
CA ARG A 159 -14.76 -1.39 2.98
C ARG A 159 -13.65 -2.04 3.81
N GLY A 160 -13.45 -3.35 3.65
CA GLY A 160 -12.47 -4.12 4.39
C GLY A 160 -12.90 -4.30 5.85
N ALA A 161 -11.93 -4.55 6.70
CA ALA A 161 -12.19 -4.72 8.13
C ALA A 161 -12.59 -3.40 8.82
N LEU A 162 -13.40 -3.51 9.88
CA LEU A 162 -13.61 -2.41 10.82
C LEU A 162 -12.32 -2.21 11.63
N ALA A 163 -11.89 -0.96 11.75
CA ALA A 163 -10.73 -0.63 12.55
C ALA A 163 -11.11 -0.43 14.02
N TYR A 164 -10.21 -0.82 14.93
CA TYR A 164 -10.43 -0.59 16.35
C TYR A 164 -10.63 0.90 16.66
N GLY A 165 -11.75 1.19 17.35
CA GLY A 165 -12.16 2.53 17.73
C GLY A 165 -12.75 3.40 16.60
N GLY A 166 -13.04 2.83 15.43
CA GLY A 166 -13.83 3.48 14.38
C GLY A 166 -13.13 3.58 13.03
N GLY A 167 -13.94 3.75 11.98
CA GLY A 167 -13.53 3.75 10.58
C GLY A 167 -13.27 2.36 10.02
N THR A 168 -12.82 2.30 8.77
CA THR A 168 -12.52 1.04 8.08
C THR A 168 -11.11 1.02 7.49
N GLU A 169 -10.63 -0.19 7.23
CA GLU A 169 -9.38 -0.44 6.50
C GLU A 169 -9.28 0.41 5.22
N ALA A 170 -10.31 0.35 4.36
CA ALA A 170 -10.32 1.04 3.07
C ALA A 170 -10.25 2.57 3.19
N GLU A 171 -10.81 3.14 4.27
CA GLU A 171 -10.75 4.59 4.52
C GLU A 171 -9.32 5.03 4.84
N TYR A 172 -8.65 4.35 5.77
CA TYR A 172 -7.27 4.68 6.13
C TYR A 172 -6.28 4.37 5.01
N ALA A 173 -6.53 3.30 4.23
CA ALA A 173 -5.70 2.95 3.08
C ALA A 173 -5.72 4.06 2.02
N GLU A 174 -6.90 4.63 1.74
CA GLU A 174 -7.02 5.75 0.80
C GLU A 174 -6.31 7.01 1.31
N ILE A 175 -6.47 7.37 2.58
CA ILE A 175 -5.80 8.55 3.15
C ILE A 175 -4.28 8.42 3.02
N VAL A 176 -3.71 7.26 3.36
CA VAL A 176 -2.27 7.00 3.21
C VAL A 176 -1.82 7.15 1.76
N LEU A 177 -2.58 6.61 0.80
CA LEU A 177 -2.24 6.72 -0.61
C LEU A 177 -2.34 8.14 -1.15
N GLU A 178 -3.32 8.93 -0.71
CA GLU A 178 -3.46 10.34 -1.11
C GLU A 178 -2.30 11.18 -0.57
N ILE A 179 -1.86 10.95 0.67
CA ILE A 179 -0.67 11.61 1.22
C ILE A 179 0.59 11.16 0.45
N ALA A 180 0.72 9.87 0.14
CA ALA A 180 1.86 9.34 -0.62
C ALA A 180 1.92 9.93 -2.03
N LYS A 181 0.75 10.12 -2.67
CA LYS A 181 0.64 10.82 -3.96
C LYS A 181 1.19 12.24 -3.87
N GLN A 182 0.77 13.02 -2.87
CA GLN A 182 1.28 14.38 -2.67
C GLN A 182 2.79 14.38 -2.46
N LEU A 183 3.32 13.51 -1.59
CA LEU A 183 4.76 13.38 -1.38
C LEU A 183 5.50 13.10 -2.70
N LEU A 184 4.98 12.20 -3.53
CA LEU A 184 5.62 11.84 -4.80
C LEU A 184 5.54 12.96 -5.84
N GLU A 185 4.39 13.61 -6.01
CA GLU A 185 4.17 14.59 -7.07
C GLU A 185 4.71 15.99 -6.72
N THR A 186 4.69 16.39 -5.44
CA THR A 186 5.07 17.74 -5.02
C THR A 186 6.27 17.79 -4.09
N GLY A 187 6.78 16.66 -3.62
CA GLY A 187 7.90 16.61 -2.66
C GLY A 187 7.49 16.90 -1.20
N GLU A 188 6.34 17.53 -0.99
CA GLU A 188 5.81 17.95 0.31
C GLU A 188 4.35 17.49 0.51
N VAL A 189 3.92 17.32 1.76
CA VAL A 189 2.50 17.16 2.11
C VAL A 189 1.90 18.56 2.28
N LYS A 190 0.89 18.91 1.48
CA LYS A 190 0.24 20.22 1.63
C LYS A 190 -0.60 20.23 2.92
N PRO A 191 -0.64 21.34 3.68
CA PRO A 191 -1.59 21.47 4.78
C PRO A 191 -3.01 21.34 4.21
N CYS A 192 -3.84 20.51 4.83
CA CYS A 192 -5.27 20.43 4.50
C CYS A 192 -5.96 21.66 5.07
N GLY A 193 -6.46 22.56 4.21
CA GLY A 193 -7.30 23.70 4.58
C GLY A 193 -6.57 24.88 5.23
N GLN A 194 -6.36 25.94 4.45
CA GLN A 194 -6.54 27.30 4.93
C GLN A 194 -7.93 27.76 4.49
#